data_AF-A0A2W5S8Z9-F1
#
_entry.id   AF-A0A2W5S8Z9-F1
#
_cell.length_a   1.000
_cell.length_b   1.000
_cell.length_c   1.000
_cell.angle_alpha   90.00
_cell.angle_beta   90.00
_cell.angle_gamma   90.00
#
_symmetry.space_group_name_H-M   'P 1'
#
loop_
_entity.id
_entity.type
_entity.pdbx_description
1 polymer ?
#
loop_
_entity_poly.entity_id
_entity_poly.type
_entity_poly.pdbx_seq_one_letter_code
_entity_poly.pdbx_strand_id
1 'polypeptide(L)'
;MTSQEAEFAARIARIEAASAGKGKTTLYVGVDESYVFDRPTRRGPPGGLMAALQNAGYPLSVILSFALGAFAFCVGRYIRYQLSGMAETKTDPDVEMLIDLMVGVAIALLMGQLDRLKSYEQLIAKSLGVVFALLTFHNLVHMYPDEFSLLFSPLWVSKILATTEPHSILWRGISFVF
;
A
#
# COMPACT_ATOMS: atom_id res chain seq x y z
N MET A 1 64.47 18.58 -18.72
CA MET A 1 63.01 18.37 -18.66
C MET A 1 62.43 18.79 -19.99
N THR A 2 61.75 17.87 -20.68
CA THR A 2 61.12 18.15 -21.96
C THR A 2 59.86 18.99 -21.73
N SER A 3 59.44 19.80 -22.71
CA SER A 3 58.22 20.62 -22.60
C SER A 3 56.98 19.79 -22.26
N GLN A 4 56.95 18.53 -22.69
CA GLN A 4 55.88 17.57 -22.43
C GLN A 4 55.79 17.14 -20.95
N GLU A 5 56.93 17.01 -20.25
CA GLU A 5 56.96 16.68 -18.82
C GLU A 5 56.40 17.83 -17.97
N ALA A 6 56.74 19.07 -18.34
CA ALA A 6 56.22 20.26 -17.67
C ALA A 6 54.71 20.43 -17.88
N GLU A 7 54.23 20.13 -19.08
CA GLU A 7 52.81 20.18 -19.43
C GLU A 7 52.00 19.08 -18.71
N PHE A 8 52.58 17.89 -18.57
CA PHE A 8 51.97 16.80 -17.81
C PHE A 8 51.89 17.11 -16.31
N ALA A 9 52.96 17.65 -15.72
CA ALA A 9 52.97 18.09 -14.32
C ALA A 9 51.90 19.18 -14.06
N ALA A 10 51.74 20.12 -14.98
CA ALA A 10 50.70 21.15 -14.92
C ALA A 10 49.27 20.60 -15.07
N ARG A 11 49.09 19.44 -15.73
CA ARG A 11 47.81 18.73 -15.79
C ARG A 11 47.48 18.05 -14.46
N ILE A 12 48.44 17.38 -13.83
CA ILE A 12 48.23 16.72 -12.53
C ILE A 12 47.86 17.75 -11.45
N ALA A 13 48.57 18.88 -11.38
CA ALA A 13 48.26 19.95 -10.42
C ALA A 13 46.84 20.53 -10.60
N ARG A 14 46.33 20.62 -11.85
CA ARG A 14 44.95 21.05 -12.13
C ARG A 14 43.91 20.01 -11.72
N ILE A 15 44.19 18.73 -11.92
CA ILE A 15 43.28 17.64 -11.50
C ILE A 15 43.18 17.59 -9.97
N GLU A 16 44.30 17.72 -9.26
CA GLU A 16 44.30 17.76 -7.79
C GLU A 16 43.54 18.98 -7.25
N ALA A 17 43.74 20.16 -7.85
CA ALA A 17 43.01 21.37 -7.48
C ALA A 17 41.50 21.26 -7.76
N ALA A 18 41.10 20.62 -8.86
CA ALA A 18 39.69 20.38 -9.20
C ALA A 18 39.04 19.32 -8.31
N SER A 19 39.78 18.27 -7.92
CA SER A 19 39.29 17.21 -7.02
C SER A 19 39.05 17.68 -5.58
N ALA A 20 39.60 18.83 -5.18
CA ALA A 20 39.37 19.42 -3.86
C ALA A 20 37.97 20.06 -3.72
N GLY A 21 37.28 20.33 -4.85
CA GLY A 21 35.94 20.90 -4.86
C GLY A 21 34.85 19.85 -4.65
N LYS A 22 34.37 19.69 -3.40
CA LYS A 22 33.22 18.83 -3.09
C LYS A 22 32.01 19.17 -3.98
N GLY A 23 31.73 18.31 -4.96
CA GLY A 23 30.47 18.28 -5.70
C GLY A 23 30.51 18.72 -7.17
N LYS A 24 31.62 19.21 -7.69
CA LYS A 24 31.75 19.59 -9.11
C LYS A 24 32.69 18.60 -9.81
N THR A 25 32.19 17.93 -10.84
CA THR A 25 33.03 17.06 -11.69
C THR A 25 33.32 17.81 -12.97
N THR A 26 34.56 18.28 -13.12
CA THR A 26 35.05 18.90 -14.35
C THR A 26 35.57 17.82 -15.28
N LEU A 27 34.97 17.70 -16.46
CA LEU A 27 35.48 16.85 -17.54
C LEU A 27 36.32 17.72 -18.47
N TYR A 28 37.60 17.40 -18.59
CA TYR A 28 38.50 18.04 -19.55
C TYR A 28 38.51 17.24 -20.85
N VAL A 29 38.10 17.86 -21.95
CA VAL A 29 38.15 17.26 -23.31
C VAL A 29 39.16 18.08 -24.11
N GLY A 30 40.34 17.53 -24.37
CA GLY A 30 41.42 18.27 -25.05
C GLY A 30 42.24 19.18 -24.13
N VAL A 31 42.88 20.20 -24.71
CA VAL A 31 43.83 21.11 -24.02
C VAL A 31 43.12 22.36 -23.49
N ASP A 32 42.09 22.83 -24.20
CA ASP A 32 41.43 24.12 -23.95
C ASP A 32 39.95 24.03 -23.56
N GLU A 33 39.30 22.87 -23.70
CA GLU A 33 37.87 22.72 -23.38
C GLU A 33 37.66 21.97 -22.06
N SER A 34 36.95 22.62 -21.13
CA SER A 34 36.51 22.01 -19.89
C SER A 34 35.02 22.23 -19.68
N TYR A 35 34.30 21.14 -19.44
CA TYR A 35 32.88 21.18 -19.10
C TYR A 35 32.70 20.95 -17.61
N VAL A 36 32.11 21.93 -16.92
CA VAL A 36 31.78 21.83 -15.50
C VAL A 36 30.37 21.26 -15.39
N PHE A 37 30.27 20.02 -14.92
CA PHE A 37 28.98 19.46 -14.55
C PHE A 37 28.77 19.65 -13.05
N ASP A 38 27.76 20.43 -12.69
CA ASP A 38 27.19 20.35 -11.35
C ASP A 38 26.53 18.98 -11.25
N ARG A 39 27.15 18.04 -10.52
CA ARG A 39 26.44 16.86 -10.09
C ARG A 39 25.30 17.37 -9.22
N PRO A 40 24.02 17.05 -9.49
CA PRO A 40 22.99 17.28 -8.51
C PRO A 40 23.40 16.47 -7.30
N THR A 41 23.95 17.15 -6.29
CA THR A 41 24.08 16.56 -4.97
C THR A 41 22.67 16.12 -4.64
N ARG A 42 22.48 14.80 -4.51
CA ARG A 42 21.30 14.27 -3.81
C ARG A 42 21.41 14.84 -2.40
N ARG A 43 20.92 16.06 -2.20
CA ARG A 43 20.61 16.59 -0.89
C ARG A 43 19.57 15.62 -0.37
N GLY A 44 20.02 14.69 0.48
CA GLY A 44 19.09 13.93 1.31
C GLY A 44 18.14 14.94 1.97
N PRO A 45 16.84 14.63 2.06
CA PRO A 45 15.87 15.58 2.58
C PRO A 45 16.36 16.08 3.95
N PRO A 46 16.24 17.39 4.22
CA PRO A 46 16.80 17.99 5.43
C PRO A 46 16.25 17.26 6.66
N GLY A 47 17.14 16.72 7.49
CA GLY A 47 16.78 15.98 8.70
C GLY A 47 15.93 16.84 9.62
N GLY A 48 14.61 16.60 9.58
CA GLY A 48 13.61 17.35 10.31
C GLY A 48 12.27 16.64 10.25
N LEU A 49 11.33 17.08 11.08
CA LEU A 49 10.00 16.47 11.21
C LEU A 49 9.29 16.32 9.85
N MET A 50 9.47 17.27 8.94
CA MET A 50 8.95 17.21 7.57
C MET A 50 9.58 16.09 6.72
N ALA A 51 10.86 15.79 6.87
CA ALA A 51 11.51 14.66 6.20
C ALA A 51 11.09 13.32 6.80
N ALA A 52 10.85 13.27 8.12
CA ALA A 52 10.27 12.09 8.78
C ALA A 52 8.83 11.84 8.33
N LEU A 53 8.01 12.88 8.20
CA LEU A 53 6.65 12.79 7.64
C LEU A 53 6.67 12.36 6.16
N GLN A 54 7.62 12.86 5.37
CA GLN A 54 7.81 12.42 3.97
C GLN A 54 8.22 10.94 3.89
N ASN A 55 9.06 10.45 4.81
CA ASN A 55 9.43 9.03 4.89
C ASN A 55 8.31 8.14 5.46
N ALA A 56 7.49 8.65 6.39
CA ALA A 56 6.37 7.93 6.98
C ALA A 56 5.12 7.89 6.07
N GLY A 57 5.03 8.79 5.09
CA GLY A 57 3.90 8.85 4.16
C GLY A 57 3.70 7.55 3.37
N TYR A 58 4.78 6.90 2.96
CA TYR A 58 4.69 5.64 2.21
C TYR A 58 4.14 4.47 3.04
N PRO A 59 4.71 4.07 4.19
CA PRO A 59 4.16 2.98 4.99
C PRO A 59 2.74 3.27 5.48
N LEU A 60 2.44 4.53 5.84
CA LEU A 60 1.09 4.93 6.22
C LEU A 60 0.10 4.73 5.05
N SER A 61 0.50 5.06 3.83
CA SER A 61 -0.34 4.87 2.65
C SER A 61 -0.67 3.40 2.38
N VAL A 62 0.26 2.48 2.69
CA VAL A 62 0.04 1.02 2.57
C VAL A 62 -0.95 0.54 3.62
N ILE A 63 -0.80 0.97 4.88
CA ILE A 63 -1.73 0.64 5.97
C ILE A 63 -3.14 1.19 5.64
N LEU A 64 -3.22 2.42 5.16
CA LEU A 64 -4.48 3.03 4.77
C LEU A 64 -5.13 2.30 3.59
N SER A 65 -4.32 1.84 2.63
CA SER A 65 -4.78 1.03 1.49
C SER A 65 -5.35 -0.31 1.96
N PHE A 66 -4.69 -0.97 2.91
CA PHE A 66 -5.21 -2.18 3.54
C PHE A 66 -6.55 -1.93 4.26
N ALA A 67 -6.62 -0.89 5.09
CA ALA A 67 -7.84 -0.52 5.79
C ALA A 67 -8.99 -0.18 4.81
N LEU A 68 -8.67 0.50 3.71
CA LEU A 68 -9.64 0.81 2.66
C LEU A 68 -10.17 -0.45 1.97
N GLY A 69 -9.32 -1.45 1.74
CA GLY A 69 -9.73 -2.76 1.25
C GLY A 69 -10.68 -3.49 2.20
N ALA A 70 -10.34 -3.51 3.50
CA ALA A 70 -11.20 -4.09 4.52
C ALA A 70 -12.56 -3.37 4.60
N PHE A 71 -12.55 -2.04 4.51
CA PHE A 71 -13.77 -1.23 4.50
C PHE A 71 -14.61 -1.47 3.23
N ALA A 72 -13.98 -1.63 2.08
CA ALA A 72 -14.66 -1.96 0.82
C ALA A 72 -15.42 -3.29 0.91
N PHE A 73 -14.88 -4.28 1.61
CA PHE A 73 -15.58 -5.52 1.90
C PHE A 73 -16.86 -5.27 2.73
N CYS A 74 -16.77 -4.49 3.80
CA CYS A 74 -17.93 -4.16 4.64
C CYS A 74 -19.03 -3.45 3.84
N VAL A 75 -18.66 -2.50 2.97
CA VAL A 75 -19.58 -1.80 2.07
C VAL A 75 -20.19 -2.77 1.06
N GLY A 76 -19.41 -3.68 0.48
CA GLY A 76 -19.91 -4.70 -0.45
C GLY A 76 -20.89 -5.64 0.19
N ARG A 77 -20.59 -6.12 1.39
CA ARG A 77 -21.51 -6.90 2.21
C ARG A 77 -22.80 -6.11 2.47
N TYR A 78 -22.69 -4.85 2.89
CA TYR A 78 -23.87 -4.01 3.13
C TYR A 78 -24.74 -3.82 1.89
N ILE A 79 -24.16 -3.48 0.74
CA ILE A 79 -24.87 -3.33 -0.53
C ILE A 79 -25.56 -4.64 -0.92
N ARG A 80 -24.85 -5.77 -0.81
CA ARG A 80 -25.40 -7.08 -1.16
C ARG A 80 -26.59 -7.43 -0.27
N TYR A 81 -26.48 -7.28 1.04
CA TYR A 81 -27.57 -7.67 1.96
C TYR A 81 -28.74 -6.70 1.96
N GLN A 82 -28.49 -5.38 1.97
CA GLN A 82 -29.56 -4.38 2.11
C GLN A 82 -30.18 -3.96 0.78
N LEU A 83 -29.38 -3.76 -0.28
CA LEU A 83 -29.88 -3.20 -1.54
C LEU A 83 -30.34 -4.28 -2.52
N SER A 84 -29.65 -5.42 -2.57
CA SER A 84 -29.98 -6.44 -3.55
C SER A 84 -31.09 -7.39 -3.10
N GLY A 85 -31.47 -7.39 -1.80
CA GLY A 85 -32.49 -8.27 -1.24
C GLY A 85 -32.22 -9.76 -1.51
N MET A 86 -31.01 -10.10 -1.98
CA MET A 86 -30.59 -11.46 -2.24
C MET A 86 -30.39 -12.11 -0.88
N ALA A 87 -31.48 -12.63 -0.34
CA ALA A 87 -31.46 -13.62 0.72
C ALA A 87 -30.40 -14.65 0.34
N GLU A 88 -29.51 -14.97 1.29
CA GLU A 88 -28.50 -16.02 1.15
C GLU A 88 -29.16 -17.23 0.52
N THR A 89 -28.98 -17.37 -0.79
CA THR A 89 -29.41 -18.53 -1.53
C THR A 89 -28.66 -19.68 -0.89
N LYS A 90 -29.31 -20.83 -0.69
CA LYS A 90 -28.68 -22.08 -0.20
C LYS A 90 -27.62 -22.54 -1.22
N THR A 91 -26.57 -21.77 -1.33
CA THR A 91 -25.47 -21.91 -2.26
C THR A 91 -24.33 -22.55 -1.49
N ASP A 92 -23.48 -23.27 -2.20
CA ASP A 92 -22.25 -23.81 -1.65
C ASP A 92 -21.44 -22.70 -0.94
N PRO A 93 -20.98 -22.89 0.31
CA PRO A 93 -20.14 -21.93 1.03
C PRO A 93 -18.93 -21.43 0.22
N ASP A 94 -18.39 -22.26 -0.66
CA ASP A 94 -17.27 -21.89 -1.54
C ASP A 94 -17.66 -20.81 -2.55
N VAL A 95 -18.85 -20.95 -3.13
CA VAL A 95 -19.38 -20.01 -4.11
C VAL A 95 -19.76 -18.70 -3.44
N GLU A 96 -20.32 -18.75 -2.23
CA GLU A 96 -20.65 -17.54 -1.49
C GLU A 96 -19.39 -16.73 -1.14
N MET A 97 -18.36 -17.41 -0.64
CA MET A 97 -17.05 -16.81 -0.33
C MET A 97 -16.39 -16.21 -1.58
N LEU A 98 -16.46 -16.91 -2.72
CA LEU A 98 -15.92 -16.40 -3.99
C LEU A 98 -16.67 -15.16 -4.47
N ILE A 99 -18.01 -15.14 -4.39
CA ILE A 99 -18.81 -13.98 -4.78
C ILE A 99 -18.46 -12.78 -3.88
N ASP A 100 -18.38 -13.00 -2.57
CA ASP A 100 -18.03 -11.95 -1.61
C ASP A 100 -16.62 -11.40 -1.86
N LEU A 101 -15.65 -12.26 -2.16
CA LEU A 101 -14.31 -11.85 -2.55
C LEU A 101 -14.34 -10.99 -3.83
N MET A 102 -15.04 -11.44 -4.87
CA MET A 102 -15.12 -10.73 -6.15
C MET A 102 -15.80 -9.37 -6.01
N VAL A 103 -16.91 -9.30 -5.27
CA VAL A 103 -17.63 -8.06 -5.00
C VAL A 103 -16.77 -7.11 -4.15
N GLY A 104 -16.13 -7.61 -3.09
CA GLY A 104 -15.23 -6.82 -2.25
C GLY A 104 -14.05 -6.26 -3.03
N VAL A 105 -13.41 -7.07 -3.87
CA VAL A 105 -12.31 -6.62 -4.75
C VAL A 105 -12.81 -5.60 -5.77
N ALA A 106 -13.96 -5.83 -6.41
CA ALA A 106 -14.52 -4.88 -7.36
C ALA A 106 -14.78 -3.51 -6.71
N ILE A 107 -15.37 -3.48 -5.51
CA ILE A 107 -15.59 -2.23 -4.77
C ILE A 107 -14.28 -1.60 -4.35
N ALA A 108 -13.31 -2.38 -3.86
CA ALA A 108 -11.99 -1.85 -3.50
C ALA A 108 -11.27 -1.21 -4.70
N LEU A 109 -11.39 -1.79 -5.90
CA LEU A 109 -10.87 -1.22 -7.14
C LEU A 109 -11.60 0.06 -7.54
N LEU A 110 -12.93 0.10 -7.41
CA LEU A 110 -13.72 1.31 -7.66
C LEU A 110 -13.34 2.44 -6.71
N MET A 111 -13.19 2.15 -5.41
CA MET A 111 -12.69 3.12 -4.42
C MET A 111 -11.26 3.56 -4.76
N GLY A 112 -10.42 2.64 -5.25
CA GLY A 112 -9.08 2.95 -5.73
C GLY A 112 -9.02 3.82 -6.99
N GLN A 113 -10.12 3.98 -7.73
CA GLN A 113 -10.15 4.98 -8.81
C GLN A 113 -10.28 6.41 -8.28
N LEU A 114 -10.92 6.58 -7.12
CA LEU A 114 -11.14 7.87 -6.47
C LEU A 114 -9.92 8.35 -5.70
N ASP A 115 -9.05 7.43 -5.26
CA ASP A 115 -7.82 7.77 -4.57
C ASP A 115 -6.61 7.88 -5.51
N ARG A 116 -5.57 8.56 -5.03
CA ARG A 116 -4.25 8.62 -5.70
C ARG A 116 -3.37 7.42 -5.34
N LEU A 117 -3.92 6.43 -4.61
CA LEU A 117 -3.20 5.30 -4.04
C LEU A 117 -3.21 4.12 -5.03
N LYS A 118 -2.56 4.34 -6.17
CA LYS A 118 -2.55 3.43 -7.34
C LYS A 118 -1.25 2.65 -7.50
N SER A 119 -0.32 2.73 -6.54
CA SER A 119 0.90 1.93 -6.61
C SER A 119 0.56 0.44 -6.56
N TYR A 120 1.38 -0.40 -7.18
CA TYR A 120 1.14 -1.84 -7.20
C TYR A 120 1.08 -2.43 -5.79
N GLU A 121 1.91 -1.93 -4.88
CA GLU A 121 1.94 -2.34 -3.47
C GLU A 121 0.66 -1.94 -2.74
N GLN A 122 0.11 -0.77 -3.02
CA GLN A 122 -1.15 -0.30 -2.45
C GLN A 122 -2.35 -1.10 -2.97
N LEU A 123 -2.32 -1.51 -4.24
CA LEU A 123 -3.34 -2.41 -4.81
C LEU A 123 -3.31 -3.78 -4.13
N ILE A 124 -2.12 -4.37 -3.95
CA ILE A 124 -1.96 -5.62 -3.19
C ILE A 124 -2.48 -5.44 -1.76
N ALA A 125 -2.11 -4.35 -1.09
CA ALA A 125 -2.56 -4.06 0.26
C ALA A 125 -4.09 -3.99 0.36
N LYS A 126 -4.76 -3.33 -0.61
CA LYS A 126 -6.23 -3.31 -0.70
C LYS A 126 -6.80 -4.71 -0.86
N SER A 127 -6.27 -5.52 -1.79
CA SER A 127 -6.72 -6.90 -1.99
C SER A 127 -6.55 -7.76 -0.73
N LEU A 128 -5.41 -7.63 -0.05
CA LEU A 128 -5.17 -8.31 1.23
C LEU A 128 -6.13 -7.83 2.32
N GLY A 129 -6.47 -6.53 2.34
CA GLY A 129 -7.48 -5.97 3.24
C GLY A 129 -8.86 -6.58 3.02
N VAL A 130 -9.27 -6.76 1.76
CA VAL A 130 -10.52 -7.45 1.42
C VAL A 130 -10.50 -8.90 1.91
N VAL A 131 -9.42 -9.64 1.62
CA VAL A 131 -9.30 -11.04 2.06
C VAL A 131 -9.30 -11.13 3.58
N PHE A 132 -8.56 -10.26 4.26
CA PHE A 132 -8.54 -10.20 5.72
C PHE A 132 -9.96 -9.99 6.28
N ALA A 133 -10.67 -8.97 5.78
CA ALA A 133 -12.03 -8.70 6.21
C ALA A 133 -12.97 -9.86 5.91
N LEU A 134 -12.90 -10.48 4.73
CA LEU A 134 -13.69 -11.67 4.39
C LEU A 134 -13.53 -12.78 5.43
N LEU A 135 -12.31 -13.00 5.90
CA LEU A 135 -11.98 -14.09 6.82
C LEU A 135 -12.28 -13.78 8.30
N THR A 136 -12.30 -12.49 8.69
CA THR A 136 -12.37 -12.11 10.12
C THR A 136 -13.55 -11.21 10.46
N PHE A 137 -14.36 -10.78 9.50
CA PHE A 137 -15.46 -9.84 9.73
C PHE A 137 -16.51 -10.38 10.70
N HIS A 138 -16.74 -11.69 10.74
CA HIS A 138 -17.64 -12.30 11.73
C HIS A 138 -17.17 -12.04 13.16
N ASN A 139 -15.87 -11.89 13.43
CA ASN A 139 -15.37 -11.53 14.76
C ASN A 139 -15.82 -10.13 15.21
N LEU A 140 -15.96 -9.18 14.28
CA LEU A 140 -16.51 -7.85 14.58
C LEU A 140 -17.99 -7.95 14.98
N VAL A 141 -18.73 -8.85 14.32
CA VAL A 141 -20.14 -9.12 14.63
C VAL A 141 -20.28 -9.77 16.01
N HIS A 142 -19.37 -10.69 16.37
CA HIS A 142 -19.30 -11.26 17.71
C HIS A 142 -18.98 -10.22 18.79
N MET A 143 -18.15 -9.22 18.48
CA MET A 143 -17.75 -8.18 19.44
C MET A 143 -18.85 -7.14 19.67
N TYR A 144 -19.63 -6.82 18.63
CA TYR A 144 -20.63 -5.74 18.62
C TYR A 144 -21.97 -6.19 18.01
N PRO A 145 -22.64 -7.23 18.56
CA PRO A 145 -23.81 -7.83 17.93
C PRO A 145 -25.02 -6.87 17.85
N ASP A 146 -25.18 -5.98 18.83
CA ASP A 146 -26.29 -5.04 18.88
C ASP A 146 -26.17 -3.96 17.79
N GLU A 147 -24.96 -3.43 17.59
CA GLU A 147 -24.65 -2.45 16.56
C GLU A 147 -24.83 -3.02 15.16
N PHE A 148 -24.36 -4.25 14.94
CA PHE A 148 -24.53 -4.92 13.65
C PHE A 148 -25.98 -5.35 13.38
N SER A 149 -26.79 -5.55 14.42
CA SER A 149 -28.23 -5.85 14.29
C SER A 149 -29.01 -4.67 13.71
N LEU A 150 -28.57 -3.44 13.98
CA LEU A 150 -29.13 -2.22 13.39
C LEU A 150 -28.75 -2.06 11.91
N LEU A 151 -27.57 -2.55 11.51
CA LEU A 151 -27.03 -2.40 10.15
C LEU A 151 -27.49 -3.51 9.18
N PHE A 152 -27.49 -4.78 9.61
CA PHE A 152 -27.65 -5.95 8.75
C PHE A 152 -28.87 -6.83 9.08
N SER A 153 -29.71 -6.40 10.02
CA SER A 153 -30.85 -7.13 10.62
C SER A 153 -30.47 -8.11 11.74
N PRO A 154 -31.34 -8.26 12.77
CA PRO A 154 -31.12 -9.22 13.86
C PRO A 154 -31.05 -10.68 13.40
N LEU A 155 -31.81 -11.05 12.36
CA LEU A 155 -31.84 -12.42 11.84
C LEU A 155 -30.49 -12.84 11.25
N TRP A 156 -29.86 -11.94 10.49
CA TRP A 156 -28.53 -12.19 9.93
C TRP A 156 -27.48 -12.28 11.03
N VAL A 157 -27.48 -11.37 12.01
CA VAL A 157 -26.56 -11.42 13.14
C VAL A 157 -26.71 -12.75 13.89
N SER A 158 -27.96 -13.15 14.18
CA SER A 158 -28.24 -14.42 14.85
C SER A 158 -27.71 -15.62 14.06
N LYS A 159 -27.80 -15.58 12.72
CA LYS A 159 -27.21 -16.61 11.86
C LYS A 159 -25.69 -16.65 12.01
N ILE A 160 -25.01 -15.50 11.90
CA ILE A 160 -23.54 -15.43 12.03
C ILE A 160 -23.08 -15.95 13.40
N LEU A 161 -23.75 -15.53 14.48
CA LEU A 161 -23.44 -15.99 15.84
C LEU A 161 -23.68 -17.49 16.03
N ALA A 162 -24.64 -18.08 15.29
CA ALA A 162 -24.94 -19.51 15.37
C ALA A 162 -24.03 -20.38 14.47
N THR A 163 -23.49 -19.82 13.38
CA THR A 163 -22.69 -20.58 12.41
C THR A 163 -21.19 -20.31 12.48
N THR A 164 -20.75 -19.33 13.26
CA THR A 164 -19.33 -18.96 13.37
C THR A 164 -18.93 -18.79 14.83
N GLU A 165 -17.66 -19.05 15.13
CA GLU A 165 -17.11 -18.90 16.47
C GLU A 165 -16.36 -17.56 16.62
N PRO A 166 -16.39 -16.93 17.81
CA PRO A 166 -15.57 -15.75 18.07
C PRO A 166 -14.09 -16.11 18.08
N HIS A 167 -13.23 -15.15 17.70
CA HIS A 167 -11.77 -15.33 17.69
C HIS A 167 -11.35 -16.48 16.77
N SER A 168 -11.99 -16.53 15.59
CA SER A 168 -11.74 -17.55 14.59
C SER A 168 -11.53 -16.95 13.21
N ILE A 169 -11.02 -17.76 12.29
CA ILE A 169 -10.97 -17.48 10.86
C ILE A 169 -12.06 -18.29 10.18
N LEU A 170 -12.93 -17.63 9.41
CA LEU A 170 -13.95 -18.31 8.62
C LEU A 170 -13.36 -18.65 7.24
N TRP A 171 -13.23 -19.94 6.94
CA TRP A 171 -12.75 -20.40 5.64
C TRP A 171 -13.68 -21.47 5.09
N ARG A 172 -14.28 -21.21 3.92
CA ARG A 172 -15.18 -22.16 3.23
C ARG A 172 -16.32 -22.69 4.11
N GLY A 173 -16.89 -21.81 4.94
CA GLY A 173 -17.98 -22.14 5.87
C GLY A 173 -17.54 -22.89 7.14
N ILE A 174 -16.23 -23.07 7.36
CA ILE A 174 -15.66 -23.69 8.56
C ILE A 174 -14.93 -22.62 9.37
N SER A 175 -15.23 -22.52 10.67
CA SER A 175 -14.52 -21.65 11.61
C SER A 175 -13.31 -22.36 12.21
N PHE A 176 -12.14 -21.73 12.12
CA PHE A 176 -10.89 -22.19 12.73
C PHE A 176 -10.49 -21.23 13.86
N VAL A 177 -10.64 -21.65 15.11
CA VAL A 177 -10.26 -20.86 16.31
C VAL A 177 -8.74 -20.77 16.42
N PHE A 178 -8.26 -19.64 16.93
CA PHE A 178 -6.85 -19.41 17.25
C PHE A 178 -6.63 -19.12 18.74
#